data_AF-A0A3B5QLX4-F1
#
_entry.id   AF-A0A3B5QLX4-F1
#
_cell.length_a   1.000
_cell.length_b   1.000
_cell.length_c   1.000
_cell.angle_alpha   90.00
_cell.angle_beta   90.00
_cell.angle_gamma   90.00
#
_symmetry.space_group_name_H-M   'P 1'
#
loop_
_entity.id
_entity.type
_entity.pdbx_description
1 polymer ?
#
loop_
_entity_poly.entity_id
_entity_poly.type
_entity_poly.pdbx_seq_one_letter_code
_entity_poly.pdbx_strand_id
1 'polypeptide(L)'
;MPAAPWRGAALLLCCACLCAALGKLTPAVCSRCGSHRPTSLVSVCFSFCTEQRGCILGEVGKPVLLPCHPNLGRLSNFSVEWRNHDEAVFRSLWDGDGNVETWSVNYARIPTDAAATGNFSLELPSPSFQTYPNLFTCAYSKRSQNHLKSLTFVSFVVVAASFRIPEVRKEESSYLCRSWGGYPQPVVYWLIDDSRQPPDGAVTTRAQALPDSHLYNVTSRLTVNVSKDDTVSSQITFKWFRRKNEKKRK
;
A
#
# COMPACT_ATOMS: atom_id res chain seq x y z
N MET A 1 -24.99 -44.40 -28.92
CA MET A 1 -25.19 -42.94 -28.76
C MET A 1 -24.28 -42.44 -27.65
N PRO A 2 -23.14 -41.79 -27.97
CA PRO A 2 -22.30 -41.17 -26.97
C PRO A 2 -22.58 -39.66 -26.88
N ALA A 3 -22.72 -39.13 -25.66
CA ALA A 3 -22.90 -37.72 -25.40
C ALA A 3 -21.55 -36.98 -25.49
N ALA A 4 -21.52 -35.91 -26.27
CA ALA A 4 -20.39 -34.98 -26.39
C ALA A 4 -20.35 -33.98 -25.22
N PRO A 5 -19.15 -33.50 -24.81
CA PRO A 5 -19.03 -32.46 -23.79
C PRO A 5 -19.18 -31.06 -24.42
N TRP A 6 -20.00 -30.23 -23.79
CA TRP A 6 -20.24 -28.85 -24.19
C TRP A 6 -19.00 -27.98 -23.94
N ARG A 7 -18.56 -27.27 -25.00
CA ARG A 7 -17.76 -26.05 -24.88
C ARG A 7 -18.71 -24.86 -24.82
N GLY A 8 -18.53 -23.93 -23.89
CA GLY A 8 -19.31 -22.69 -23.86
C GLY A 8 -19.05 -21.79 -22.66
N ALA A 9 -18.12 -20.85 -22.85
CA ALA A 9 -18.08 -19.47 -22.36
C ALA A 9 -18.56 -19.08 -20.94
N ALA A 10 -17.67 -18.31 -20.29
CA ALA A 10 -17.91 -17.00 -19.66
C ALA A 10 -17.66 -16.94 -18.14
N LEU A 11 -16.56 -16.28 -17.79
CA LEU A 11 -16.55 -15.16 -16.83
C LEU A 11 -15.18 -14.45 -16.93
N LEU A 12 -14.97 -13.81 -18.08
CA LEU A 12 -14.13 -12.62 -18.18
C LEU A 12 -14.88 -11.48 -17.47
N LEU A 13 -14.81 -11.44 -16.14
CA LEU A 13 -15.13 -10.23 -15.38
C LEU A 13 -13.99 -9.23 -15.63
N CYS A 14 -14.13 -8.56 -16.77
CA CYS A 14 -13.25 -7.53 -17.28
C CYS A 14 -13.20 -6.34 -16.30
N CYS A 15 -12.03 -5.72 -16.17
CA CYS A 15 -11.77 -4.49 -15.40
C CYS A 15 -12.75 -3.32 -15.66
N ALA A 16 -13.58 -3.41 -16.70
CA ALA A 16 -14.66 -2.46 -16.97
C ALA A 16 -15.70 -2.37 -15.83
N CYS A 17 -15.97 -3.46 -15.09
CA CYS A 17 -16.97 -3.44 -14.01
C CYS A 17 -16.51 -2.63 -12.79
N LEU A 18 -15.21 -2.60 -12.49
CA LEU A 18 -14.66 -1.79 -11.39
C LEU A 18 -14.68 -0.29 -11.70
N CYS A 19 -14.61 0.09 -12.97
CA CYS A 19 -14.73 1.49 -13.39
C CYS A 19 -16.18 2.02 -13.31
N ALA A 20 -17.19 1.16 -13.51
CA ALA A 20 -18.59 1.56 -13.45
C ALA A 20 -19.11 1.77 -12.01
N ALA A 21 -18.52 1.09 -11.02
CA ALA A 21 -18.91 1.23 -9.61
C ALA A 21 -18.44 2.55 -8.97
N LEU A 22 -17.42 3.20 -9.54
CA LEU A 22 -16.93 4.52 -9.13
C LEU A 22 -17.48 5.57 -10.10
N GLY A 23 -18.74 5.94 -9.92
CA GLY A 23 -19.55 6.75 -10.84
C GLY A 23 -19.09 8.17 -11.17
N LYS A 24 -17.80 8.47 -11.32
CA LYS A 24 -17.25 9.73 -11.87
C LYS A 24 -15.84 9.56 -12.47
N LEU A 25 -15.70 8.96 -13.65
CA LEU A 25 -14.53 9.17 -14.51
C LEU A 25 -14.95 9.16 -15.99
N THR A 26 -14.62 10.22 -16.71
CA THR A 26 -14.93 10.42 -18.13
C THR A 26 -14.22 9.40 -19.06
N PRO A 27 -14.78 9.05 -20.24
CA PRO A 27 -14.36 7.89 -21.05
C PRO A 27 -12.97 7.96 -21.70
N ALA A 28 -12.25 9.07 -21.57
CA ALA A 28 -11.04 9.33 -22.36
C ALA A 28 -9.77 8.61 -21.88
N VAL A 29 -9.77 7.95 -20.72
CA VAL A 29 -8.55 7.35 -20.12
C VAL A 29 -8.40 5.85 -20.41
N CYS A 30 -9.43 5.20 -20.98
CA CYS A 30 -9.45 3.73 -21.09
C CYS A 30 -8.84 3.15 -22.39
N SER A 31 -8.29 3.97 -23.29
CA SER A 31 -7.84 3.54 -24.62
C SER A 31 -6.38 3.07 -24.72
N ARG A 32 -5.61 2.98 -23.61
CA ARG A 32 -4.19 2.53 -23.64
C ARG A 32 -3.88 1.17 -23.02
N CYS A 33 -4.88 0.40 -22.60
CA CYS A 33 -4.68 -0.96 -22.05
C CYS A 33 -4.98 -2.07 -23.07
N GLY A 34 -4.57 -1.89 -24.33
CA GLY A 34 -4.53 -2.98 -25.31
C GLY A 34 -3.11 -3.51 -25.43
N SER A 35 -2.92 -4.82 -25.25
CA SER A 35 -1.67 -5.58 -25.47
C SER A 35 -0.70 -5.71 -24.28
N HIS A 36 -1.08 -6.40 -23.21
CA HIS A 36 -0.11 -7.27 -22.50
C HIS A 36 -0.82 -8.50 -21.90
N ARG A 37 -0.21 -9.67 -22.07
CA ARG A 37 -0.67 -10.98 -21.56
C ARG A 37 -0.91 -10.95 -20.05
N PRO A 38 -1.84 -11.77 -19.52
CA PRO A 38 -2.22 -11.72 -18.11
C PRO A 38 -1.07 -12.22 -17.26
N THR A 39 -0.34 -11.31 -16.63
CA THR A 39 0.53 -11.61 -15.50
C THR A 39 -0.09 -11.01 -14.26
N SER A 40 -0.57 -11.89 -13.38
CA SER A 40 -1.01 -11.68 -12.00
C SER A 40 -1.77 -10.38 -11.69
N LEU A 41 -3.05 -10.52 -11.33
CA LEU A 41 -3.92 -9.45 -10.82
C LEU A 41 -3.30 -8.62 -9.67
N VAL A 42 -2.35 -9.20 -8.93
CA VAL A 42 -1.58 -8.50 -7.87
C VAL A 42 -0.76 -7.35 -8.45
N SER A 43 -0.18 -7.50 -9.66
CA SER A 43 0.68 -6.49 -10.29
C SER A 43 -0.06 -5.19 -10.66
N VAL A 44 -1.36 -5.30 -10.96
CA VAL A 44 -2.19 -4.19 -11.44
C VAL A 44 -2.64 -3.29 -10.29
N CYS A 45 -3.05 -3.85 -9.14
CA CYS A 45 -3.39 -3.06 -7.95
C CYS A 45 -2.16 -2.38 -7.32
N PHE A 46 -1.01 -3.05 -7.29
CA PHE A 46 0.21 -2.48 -6.70
C PHE A 46 0.80 -1.31 -7.52
N SER A 47 0.52 -1.22 -8.82
CA SER A 47 0.90 -0.05 -9.64
C SER A 47 0.04 1.20 -9.37
N PHE A 48 -1.17 1.05 -8.83
CA PHE A 48 -2.13 2.13 -8.62
C PHE A 48 -1.70 3.12 -7.51
N CYS A 49 -0.95 2.66 -6.51
CA CYS A 49 -0.47 3.52 -5.42
C CYS A 49 0.66 4.48 -5.80
N THR A 50 1.18 4.42 -7.03
CA THR A 50 2.32 5.25 -7.45
C THR A 50 1.93 6.70 -7.78
N GLU A 51 0.64 7.03 -7.76
CA GLU A 51 0.13 8.34 -8.22
C GLU A 51 -1.08 8.89 -7.43
N GLN A 52 -1.69 8.11 -6.54
CA GLN A 52 -2.90 8.50 -5.79
C GLN A 52 -2.57 9.19 -4.46
N ARG A 53 -3.23 10.34 -4.20
CA ARG A 53 -3.36 10.89 -2.85
C ARG A 53 -4.11 9.86 -2.00
N GLY A 54 -3.61 9.54 -0.80
CA GLY A 54 -4.27 8.62 0.12
C GLY A 54 -3.60 7.25 0.30
N CYS A 55 -2.50 6.91 -0.39
CA CYS A 55 -1.75 5.68 -0.07
C CYS A 55 -0.85 5.89 1.16
N ILE A 56 -1.00 5.01 2.15
CA ILE A 56 -0.32 5.02 3.45
C ILE A 56 0.43 3.71 3.62
N LEU A 57 1.69 3.80 4.02
CA LEU A 57 2.52 2.64 4.31
C LEU A 57 2.27 2.19 5.75
N GLY A 58 1.71 0.99 5.92
CA GLY A 58 1.57 0.35 7.22
C GLY A 58 2.69 -0.66 7.44
N GLU A 59 3.54 -0.44 8.43
CA GLU A 59 4.59 -1.39 8.79
C GLU A 59 4.06 -2.43 9.78
N VAL A 60 4.31 -3.71 9.51
CA VAL A 60 3.92 -4.79 10.42
C VAL A 60 4.60 -4.61 11.78
N GLY A 61 3.82 -4.75 12.84
CA GLY A 61 4.20 -4.50 14.22
C GLY A 61 4.02 -3.05 14.68
N LYS A 62 3.69 -2.11 13.79
CA LYS A 62 3.55 -0.68 14.13
C LYS A 62 2.13 -0.16 13.87
N PRO A 63 1.59 0.72 14.73
CA PRO A 63 0.30 1.35 14.48
C PRO A 63 0.35 2.20 13.21
N VAL A 64 -0.80 2.33 12.54
CA VAL A 64 -0.95 3.14 11.33
C VAL A 64 -2.00 4.22 11.55
N LEU A 65 -1.67 5.44 11.14
CA LEU A 65 -2.56 6.60 11.25
C LEU A 65 -3.17 6.93 9.89
N LEU A 66 -4.50 6.93 9.82
CA LEU A 66 -5.27 7.26 8.64
C LEU A 66 -5.84 8.69 8.78
N PRO A 67 -5.48 9.64 7.92
CA PRO A 67 -5.87 11.03 8.07
C PRO A 67 -7.35 11.23 7.78
N CYS A 68 -8.02 11.97 8.66
CA CYS A 68 -9.35 12.53 8.40
C CYS A 68 -9.49 13.87 9.14
N HIS A 69 -9.32 14.94 8.39
CA HIS A 69 -9.31 16.32 8.90
C HIS A 69 -10.28 17.16 8.07
N PRO A 70 -11.58 17.04 8.33
CA PRO A 70 -12.54 17.91 7.69
C PRO A 70 -12.27 19.35 8.15
N ASN A 71 -11.79 20.18 7.22
CA ASN A 71 -11.54 21.60 7.50
C ASN A 71 -12.89 22.30 7.71
N LEU A 72 -13.27 22.45 8.98
CA LEU A 72 -14.58 22.88 9.39
C LEU A 72 -14.45 23.92 10.49
N GLY A 73 -15.40 24.87 10.50
CA GLY A 73 -15.61 25.77 11.62
C GLY A 73 -16.22 25.03 12.83
N ARG A 74 -16.97 25.74 13.66
CA ARG A 74 -17.52 25.19 14.92
C ARG A 74 -18.15 23.80 14.74
N LEU A 75 -17.62 22.83 15.48
CA LEU A 75 -18.06 21.44 15.47
C LEU A 75 -19.17 21.26 16.51
N SER A 76 -20.34 20.79 16.06
CA SER A 76 -21.51 20.48 16.89
C SER A 76 -22.49 19.65 16.05
N ASN A 77 -23.18 18.67 16.65
CA ASN A 77 -24.18 17.83 15.97
C ASN A 77 -23.60 17.13 14.72
N PHE A 78 -22.59 16.30 14.93
CA PHE A 78 -21.91 15.59 13.86
C PHE A 78 -21.65 14.12 14.20
N SER A 79 -21.42 13.32 13.17
CA SER A 79 -20.98 11.95 13.28
C SER A 79 -19.76 11.70 12.41
N VAL A 80 -18.92 10.76 12.87
CA VAL A 80 -17.79 10.24 12.12
C VAL A 80 -17.91 8.73 12.09
N GLU A 81 -17.81 8.15 10.90
CA GLU A 81 -17.72 6.71 10.71
C GLU A 81 -16.47 6.40 9.89
N TRP A 82 -15.66 5.46 10.37
CA TRP A 82 -14.62 4.82 9.59
C TRP A 82 -15.06 3.43 9.18
N ARG A 83 -14.83 3.09 7.91
CA ARG A 83 -15.09 1.77 7.34
C ARG A 83 -13.83 1.20 6.71
N ASN A 84 -13.62 -0.11 6.85
CA ASN A 84 -12.74 -0.90 6.00
C ASN A 84 -13.59 -1.59 4.95
N HIS A 85 -13.42 -1.25 3.67
CA HIS A 85 -14.38 -1.60 2.62
C HIS A 85 -15.81 -1.24 3.06
N ASP A 86 -16.66 -2.25 3.24
CA ASP A 86 -18.06 -2.09 3.64
C ASP A 86 -18.29 -2.41 5.12
N GLU A 87 -17.25 -2.65 5.91
CA GLU A 87 -17.36 -2.94 7.34
C GLU A 87 -16.99 -1.73 8.17
N ALA A 88 -17.87 -1.26 9.04
CA ALA A 88 -17.52 -0.19 9.96
C ALA A 88 -16.52 -0.70 11.00
N VAL A 89 -15.47 0.08 11.23
CA VAL A 89 -14.42 -0.22 12.23
C VAL A 89 -14.46 0.76 13.41
N PHE A 90 -15.01 1.95 13.18
CA PHE A 90 -15.18 2.96 14.21
C PHE A 90 -16.38 3.85 13.88
N ARG A 91 -17.15 4.22 14.90
CA ARG A 91 -18.23 5.20 14.84
C ARG A 91 -18.19 6.09 16.06
N SER A 92 -18.45 7.36 15.86
CA SER A 92 -18.65 8.29 16.96
C SER A 92 -19.69 9.34 16.63
N LEU A 93 -20.60 9.56 17.57
CA LEU A 93 -21.67 10.56 17.48
C LEU A 93 -21.43 11.64 18.53
N TRP A 94 -21.55 12.89 18.10
CA TRP A 94 -21.32 14.07 18.92
C TRP A 94 -22.47 15.04 18.81
N ASP A 95 -22.92 15.56 19.93
CA ASP A 95 -23.94 16.61 20.01
C ASP A 95 -23.32 17.94 20.47
N GLY A 96 -24.14 18.86 20.98
CA GLY A 96 -23.67 20.14 21.53
C GLY A 96 -22.96 20.01 22.88
N ASP A 97 -23.17 18.92 23.60
CA ASP A 97 -22.72 18.70 24.98
C ASP A 97 -21.52 17.75 25.05
N GLY A 98 -21.25 16.99 23.99
CA GLY A 98 -20.01 16.22 23.84
C GLY A 98 -20.18 14.94 23.05
N ASN A 99 -19.40 13.92 23.44
CA ASN A 99 -19.47 12.58 22.86
C ASN A 99 -20.71 11.86 23.40
N VAL A 100 -21.61 11.45 22.52
CA VAL A 100 -22.83 10.73 22.88
C VAL A 100 -22.59 9.23 22.85
N GLU A 101 -21.95 8.77 21.78
CA GLU A 101 -21.73 7.36 21.53
C GLU A 101 -20.41 7.16 20.82
N THR A 102 -19.66 6.15 21.26
CA THR A 102 -18.48 5.68 20.57
C THR A 102 -18.51 4.16 20.48
N TRP A 103 -18.35 3.65 19.27
CA TRP A 103 -18.25 2.23 18.97
C TRP A 103 -16.98 1.98 18.17
N SER A 104 -16.20 0.97 18.57
CA SER A 104 -14.92 0.65 17.93
C SER A 104 -14.68 -0.85 17.92
N VAL A 105 -14.11 -1.36 16.83
CA VAL A 105 -13.63 -2.73 16.69
C VAL A 105 -12.10 -2.74 16.76
N ASN A 106 -11.52 -3.79 17.35
CA ASN A 106 -10.07 -4.04 17.37
C ASN A 106 -9.23 -2.86 17.88
N TYR A 107 -9.73 -2.13 18.89
CA TYR A 107 -9.03 -0.97 19.47
C TYR A 107 -8.70 0.15 18.48
N ALA A 108 -9.42 0.26 17.37
CA ALA A 108 -9.34 1.43 16.48
C ALA A 108 -9.78 2.69 17.22
N ARG A 109 -8.99 3.76 17.18
CA ARG A 109 -9.20 4.96 18.00
C ARG A 109 -9.01 6.24 17.20
N ILE A 110 -9.70 7.30 17.63
CA ILE A 110 -9.42 8.68 17.21
C ILE A 110 -8.86 9.46 18.41
N PRO A 111 -8.21 10.63 18.20
CA PRO A 111 -7.76 11.49 19.30
C PRO A 111 -8.90 11.86 20.26
N THR A 112 -8.61 11.94 21.55
CA THR A 112 -9.60 12.31 22.58
C THR A 112 -10.07 13.76 22.47
N ASP A 113 -9.24 14.62 21.88
CA ASP A 113 -9.51 16.04 21.62
C ASP A 113 -10.05 16.29 20.20
N ALA A 114 -10.50 15.24 19.49
CA ALA A 114 -10.94 15.32 18.10
C ALA A 114 -12.05 16.36 17.84
N ALA A 115 -12.99 16.52 18.78
CA ALA A 115 -14.07 17.50 18.66
C ALA A 115 -13.58 18.97 18.78
N ALA A 116 -12.46 19.19 19.47
CA ALA A 116 -11.85 20.52 19.60
C ALA A 116 -10.91 20.84 18.44
N THR A 117 -10.16 19.84 17.98
CA THR A 117 -9.13 20.00 16.93
C THR A 117 -9.66 19.79 15.52
N GLY A 118 -10.80 19.12 15.36
CA GLY A 118 -11.29 18.65 14.06
C GLY A 118 -10.45 17.53 13.45
N ASN A 119 -9.59 16.90 14.26
CA ASN A 119 -8.77 15.77 13.85
C ASN A 119 -9.48 14.44 14.17
N PHE A 120 -10.08 13.83 13.15
CA PHE A 120 -10.75 12.54 13.26
C PHE A 120 -9.94 11.40 12.64
N SER A 121 -8.62 11.55 12.60
CA SER A 121 -7.72 10.53 12.07
C SER A 121 -7.85 9.24 12.87
N LEU A 122 -7.91 8.11 12.17
CA LEU A 122 -8.02 6.79 12.79
C LEU A 122 -6.64 6.22 13.02
N GLU A 123 -6.34 5.91 14.27
CA GLU A 123 -5.24 5.03 14.62
C GLU A 123 -5.74 3.59 14.63
N LEU A 124 -5.18 2.77 13.74
CA LEU A 124 -5.39 1.34 13.73
C LEU A 124 -4.22 0.63 14.41
N PRO A 125 -4.48 -0.50 15.11
CA PRO A 125 -3.41 -1.37 15.55
C PRO A 125 -2.62 -1.88 14.33
N SER A 126 -1.45 -2.47 14.61
CA SER A 126 -0.56 -3.01 13.57
C SER A 126 -1.31 -3.76 12.47
N PRO A 127 -1.11 -3.41 11.20
CA PRO A 127 -1.76 -4.11 10.10
C PRO A 127 -1.29 -5.56 10.05
N SER A 128 -2.22 -6.49 9.84
CA SER A 128 -1.90 -7.88 9.51
C SER A 128 -1.57 -8.01 8.02
N PHE A 129 -0.80 -9.04 7.67
CA PHE A 129 -0.63 -9.38 6.26
C PHE A 129 -1.99 -9.80 5.69
N GLN A 130 -2.46 -9.06 4.69
CA GLN A 130 -3.70 -9.38 3.99
C GLN A 130 -3.45 -9.34 2.48
N THR A 131 -4.17 -10.19 1.76
CA THR A 131 -4.02 -10.39 0.31
C THR A 131 -4.41 -9.14 -0.50
N TYR A 132 -5.21 -8.24 0.07
CA TYR A 132 -5.70 -7.03 -0.59
C TYR A 132 -5.34 -5.77 0.21
N PRO A 133 -5.03 -4.65 -0.47
CA PRO A 133 -4.84 -3.37 0.20
C PRO A 133 -6.15 -2.97 0.88
N ASN A 134 -6.09 -2.65 2.16
CA ASN A 134 -7.26 -2.27 2.94
C ASN A 134 -7.69 -0.85 2.51
N LEU A 135 -8.91 -0.75 1.99
CA LEU A 135 -9.54 0.51 1.60
C LEU A 135 -10.31 1.07 2.80
N PHE A 136 -9.77 2.11 3.43
CA PHE A 136 -10.42 2.78 4.52
C PHE A 136 -11.12 4.06 4.07
N THR A 137 -12.36 4.23 4.53
CA THR A 137 -13.17 5.41 4.23
C THR A 137 -13.60 6.09 5.52
N CYS A 138 -13.27 7.37 5.67
CA CYS A 138 -13.82 8.24 6.71
C CYS A 138 -15.03 8.97 6.14
N ALA A 139 -16.19 8.81 6.75
CA ALA A 139 -17.39 9.57 6.46
C ALA A 139 -17.67 10.51 7.64
N TYR A 140 -17.51 11.81 7.43
CA TYR A 140 -17.93 12.85 8.35
C TYR A 140 -19.28 13.39 7.91
N SER A 141 -20.25 13.46 8.82
CA SER A 141 -21.57 14.04 8.56
C SER A 141 -21.92 15.06 9.63
N LYS A 142 -22.33 16.26 9.23
CA LYS A 142 -22.85 17.29 10.14
C LYS A 142 -24.27 17.67 9.77
N ARG A 143 -25.16 17.67 10.75
CA ARG A 143 -26.52 18.16 10.60
C ARG A 143 -26.60 19.61 11.05
N SER A 144 -27.00 20.50 10.14
CA SER A 144 -27.25 21.91 10.44
C SER A 144 -28.62 22.29 9.92
N GLN A 145 -29.57 22.53 10.84
CA GLN A 145 -30.97 22.82 10.51
C GLN A 145 -31.54 21.80 9.50
N ASN A 146 -31.61 22.15 8.21
CA ASN A 146 -32.15 21.30 7.13
C ASN A 146 -31.11 20.81 6.10
N HIS A 147 -29.82 21.08 6.33
CA HIS A 147 -28.74 20.64 5.44
C HIS A 147 -27.85 19.61 6.13
N LEU A 148 -27.65 18.48 5.46
CA LEU A 148 -26.65 17.49 5.83
C LEU A 148 -25.39 17.77 5.01
N LYS A 149 -24.31 18.20 5.68
CA LYS A 149 -23.00 18.31 5.04
C LYS A 149 -22.23 17.02 5.29
N SER A 150 -21.93 16.28 4.22
CA SER A 150 -21.12 15.06 4.27
C SER A 150 -19.78 15.28 3.60
N LEU A 151 -18.70 14.84 4.22
CA LEU A 151 -17.35 14.82 3.66
C LEU A 151 -16.80 13.40 3.75
N THR A 152 -16.11 12.97 2.70
CA THR A 152 -15.55 11.62 2.60
C THR A 152 -14.05 11.71 2.34
N PHE A 153 -13.27 10.98 3.14
CA PHE A 153 -11.83 10.82 2.96
C PHE A 153 -11.53 9.35 2.71
N VAL A 154 -10.60 9.08 1.80
CA VAL A 154 -10.24 7.72 1.41
C VAL A 154 -8.76 7.50 1.64
N SER A 155 -8.42 6.42 2.33
CA SER A 155 -7.06 6.00 2.62
C SER A 155 -6.84 4.56 2.18
N PHE A 156 -5.77 4.31 1.43
CA PHE A 156 -5.33 2.99 1.00
C PHE A 156 -4.14 2.57 1.84
N VAL A 157 -4.27 1.50 2.62
CA VAL A 157 -3.15 1.00 3.41
C VAL A 157 -2.42 -0.08 2.63
N VAL A 158 -1.13 0.17 2.37
CA VAL A 158 -0.20 -0.81 1.80
C VAL A 158 0.65 -1.36 2.94
N VAL A 159 0.59 -2.68 3.14
CA VAL A 159 1.35 -3.35 4.19
C VAL A 159 2.78 -3.62 3.73
N ALA A 160 3.75 -3.34 4.60
CA ALA A 160 5.14 -3.69 4.40
C ALA A 160 5.76 -4.25 5.68
N ALA A 161 6.78 -5.08 5.51
CA ALA A 161 7.65 -5.51 6.59
C ALA A 161 9.09 -5.13 6.22
N SER A 162 9.80 -4.54 7.18
CA SER A 162 11.17 -4.09 6.97
C SER A 162 12.13 -5.28 6.85
N PHE A 163 12.94 -5.26 5.80
CA PHE A 163 14.06 -6.17 5.67
C PHE A 163 15.11 -5.88 6.76
N ARG A 164 15.77 -6.93 7.28
CA ARG A 164 16.95 -6.74 8.13
C ARG A 164 18.05 -6.00 7.37
N ILE A 165 18.94 -5.33 8.11
CA ILE A 165 20.11 -4.67 7.52
C ILE A 165 20.84 -5.69 6.63
N PRO A 166 21.08 -5.39 5.35
CA PRO A 166 21.68 -6.34 4.43
C PRO A 166 23.10 -6.73 4.87
N GLU A 167 23.36 -8.03 4.93
CA GLU A 167 24.69 -8.57 5.17
C GLU A 167 25.42 -8.73 3.83
N VAL A 168 26.47 -7.93 3.61
CA VAL A 168 27.35 -8.04 2.44
C VAL A 168 28.61 -8.81 2.81
N ARG A 169 28.92 -9.86 2.05
CA ARG A 169 30.13 -10.67 2.20
C ARG A 169 30.88 -10.73 0.87
N LYS A 170 32.20 -10.64 0.93
CA LYS A 170 33.08 -10.86 -0.21
C LYS A 170 33.39 -12.36 -0.34
N GLU A 171 33.17 -12.92 -1.52
CA GLU A 171 33.63 -14.25 -1.95
C GLU A 171 34.81 -14.08 -2.92
N GLU A 172 35.42 -15.17 -3.38
CA GLU A 172 36.66 -15.14 -4.19
C GLU A 172 36.58 -14.23 -5.42
N SER A 173 35.46 -14.25 -6.14
CA SER A 173 35.23 -13.48 -7.38
C SER A 173 33.85 -12.80 -7.42
N SER A 174 33.16 -12.74 -6.28
CA SER A 174 31.81 -12.17 -6.21
C SER A 174 31.50 -11.59 -4.84
N TYR A 175 30.42 -10.81 -4.77
CA TYR A 175 29.86 -10.30 -3.52
C TYR A 175 28.48 -10.90 -3.31
N LEU A 176 28.20 -11.30 -2.07
CA LEU A 176 26.95 -11.90 -1.66
C LEU A 176 26.23 -10.97 -0.68
N CYS A 177 25.01 -10.57 -1.01
CA CYS A 177 24.10 -9.82 -0.14
C CYS A 177 22.98 -10.73 0.35
N ARG A 178 22.74 -10.76 1.65
CA ARG A 178 21.62 -11.49 2.25
C ARG A 178 20.80 -10.59 3.16
N SER A 179 19.49 -10.71 3.06
CA SER A 179 18.54 -10.09 4.00
C SER A 179 17.27 -10.93 4.09
N TRP A 180 16.53 -10.76 5.18
CA TRP A 180 15.45 -11.66 5.57
C TRP A 180 14.25 -10.89 6.12
N GLY A 181 13.09 -11.55 6.05
CA GLY A 181 11.89 -11.18 6.80
C GLY A 181 11.15 -9.94 6.29
N GLY A 182 11.37 -9.52 5.05
CA GLY A 182 10.73 -8.32 4.52
C GLY A 182 9.55 -8.61 3.60
N TYR A 183 8.68 -7.62 3.44
CA TYR A 183 7.50 -7.68 2.58
C TYR A 183 7.21 -6.30 1.97
N PRO A 184 6.79 -6.21 0.70
CA PRO A 184 6.62 -7.32 -0.25
C PRO A 184 7.93 -7.70 -0.94
N GLN A 185 7.84 -8.48 -2.03
CA GLN A 185 8.99 -8.88 -2.83
C GLN A 185 9.81 -7.64 -3.25
N PRO A 186 11.10 -7.56 -2.86
CA PRO A 186 11.89 -6.35 -3.05
C PRO A 186 12.65 -6.35 -4.38
N VAL A 187 13.35 -5.25 -4.61
CA VAL A 187 14.42 -5.09 -5.60
C VAL A 187 15.71 -4.80 -4.87
N VAL A 188 16.78 -5.47 -5.28
CA VAL A 188 18.13 -5.24 -4.77
C VAL A 188 18.91 -4.41 -5.78
N TYR A 189 19.57 -3.38 -5.29
CA TYR A 189 20.51 -2.56 -6.05
C TYR A 189 21.89 -2.72 -5.43
N TRP A 190 22.90 -2.80 -6.29
CA TRP A 190 24.29 -2.77 -5.87
C TRP A 190 24.91 -1.44 -6.30
N LEU A 191 25.82 -0.94 -5.48
CA LEU A 191 26.63 0.23 -5.76
C LEU A 191 28.10 -0.14 -5.56
N ILE A 192 28.94 0.32 -6.48
CA ILE A 192 30.40 0.24 -6.40
C ILE A 192 30.89 1.68 -6.19
N ASP A 193 31.72 1.91 -5.17
CA ASP A 193 32.14 3.24 -4.68
C ASP A 193 30.97 4.20 -4.49
N ASP A 194 29.90 3.68 -3.89
CA ASP A 194 28.68 4.40 -3.52
C ASP A 194 27.93 5.10 -4.68
N SER A 195 28.36 4.92 -5.92
CA SER A 195 27.88 5.71 -7.06
C SER A 195 27.79 4.94 -8.37
N ARG A 196 28.73 4.02 -8.63
CA ARG A 196 28.80 3.28 -9.90
C ARG A 196 27.79 2.13 -9.88
N GLN A 197 27.00 2.01 -10.93
CA GLN A 197 26.12 0.86 -11.12
C GLN A 197 26.93 -0.34 -11.65
N PRO A 198 26.58 -1.56 -11.23
CA PRO A 198 27.22 -2.76 -11.76
C PRO A 198 26.91 -2.94 -13.25
N PRO A 199 27.79 -3.63 -14.00
CA PRO A 199 27.51 -3.98 -15.40
C PRO A 199 26.22 -4.79 -15.57
N ASP A 200 25.58 -4.66 -16.73
CA ASP A 200 24.39 -5.45 -17.04
C ASP A 200 24.69 -6.95 -16.99
N GLY A 201 23.80 -7.71 -16.35
CA GLY A 201 23.96 -9.15 -16.16
C GLY A 201 24.94 -9.56 -15.04
N ALA A 202 25.67 -8.62 -14.42
CA ALA A 202 26.57 -8.93 -13.31
C ALA A 202 25.83 -9.29 -12.00
N VAL A 203 24.54 -8.95 -11.91
CA VAL A 203 23.73 -9.13 -10.71
C VAL A 203 22.70 -10.24 -10.89
N THR A 204 22.76 -11.25 -10.03
CA THR A 204 21.72 -12.28 -9.91
C THR A 204 20.99 -12.13 -8.58
N THR A 205 19.68 -11.94 -8.60
CA THR A 205 18.88 -11.78 -7.37
C THR A 205 17.80 -12.86 -7.26
N ARG A 206 17.73 -13.50 -6.10
CA ARG A 206 16.69 -14.47 -5.74
C ARG A 206 15.93 -13.97 -4.51
N ALA A 207 14.63 -13.74 -4.69
CA ALA A 207 13.69 -13.51 -3.59
C ALA A 207 12.84 -14.76 -3.39
N GLN A 208 12.94 -15.38 -2.23
CA GLN A 208 12.22 -16.59 -1.85
C GLN A 208 11.15 -16.23 -0.83
N ALA A 209 9.90 -16.59 -1.11
CA ALA A 209 8.83 -16.52 -0.12
C ALA A 209 9.08 -17.57 0.97
N LEU A 210 8.91 -17.18 2.23
CA LEU A 210 8.99 -18.08 3.37
C LEU A 210 7.71 -18.93 3.45
N PRO A 211 7.83 -20.26 3.68
CA PRO A 211 6.66 -21.09 3.94
C PRO A 211 5.84 -20.54 5.11
N ASP A 212 4.52 -20.67 5.04
CA ASP A 212 3.57 -20.29 6.10
C ASP A 212 3.65 -18.82 6.55
N SER A 213 4.25 -17.95 5.73
CA SER A 213 4.25 -16.50 5.97
C SER A 213 4.13 -15.73 4.66
N HIS A 214 3.89 -14.43 4.78
CA HIS A 214 3.91 -13.52 3.63
C HIS A 214 5.31 -12.95 3.36
N LEU A 215 6.31 -13.26 4.19
CA LEU A 215 7.62 -12.63 4.15
C LEU A 215 8.54 -13.24 3.07
N TYR A 216 9.51 -12.43 2.64
CA TYR A 216 10.54 -12.82 1.69
C TYR A 216 11.92 -12.80 2.34
N ASN A 217 12.72 -13.76 1.92
CA ASN A 217 14.17 -13.74 2.09
C ASN A 217 14.82 -13.45 0.75
N VAL A 218 15.87 -12.64 0.78
CA VAL A 218 16.55 -12.19 -0.42
C VAL A 218 18.01 -12.53 -0.35
N THR A 219 18.49 -13.10 -1.45
CA THR A 219 19.90 -13.35 -1.71
C THR A 219 20.23 -12.73 -3.06
N SER A 220 21.22 -11.84 -3.10
CA SER A 220 21.72 -11.25 -4.33
C SER A 220 23.20 -11.52 -4.46
N ARG A 221 23.66 -11.85 -5.66
CA ARG A 221 25.04 -12.12 -5.98
C ARG A 221 25.49 -11.15 -7.07
N LEU A 222 26.59 -10.47 -6.82
CA LEU A 222 27.23 -9.54 -7.73
C LEU A 222 28.58 -10.12 -8.17
N THR A 223 28.74 -10.41 -9.46
CA THR A 223 29.97 -10.94 -10.05
C THR A 223 30.65 -9.85 -10.86
N VAL A 224 31.67 -9.22 -10.28
CA VAL A 224 32.45 -8.17 -10.96
C VAL A 224 33.90 -8.20 -10.48
N ASN A 225 34.82 -7.87 -11.40
CA ASN A 225 36.22 -7.67 -11.08
C ASN A 225 36.42 -6.24 -10.59
N VAL A 226 36.44 -6.08 -9.27
CA VAL A 226 36.54 -4.78 -8.60
C VAL A 226 37.95 -4.64 -8.01
N SER A 227 38.49 -3.41 -7.95
CA SER A 227 39.77 -3.16 -7.28
C SER A 227 39.70 -3.54 -5.79
N LYS A 228 40.86 -3.75 -5.15
CA LYS A 228 40.92 -4.06 -3.72
C LYS A 228 40.43 -2.91 -2.83
N ASP A 229 40.53 -1.68 -3.33
CA ASP A 229 40.21 -0.45 -2.59
C ASP A 229 38.77 0.03 -2.81
N ASP A 230 38.06 -0.55 -3.78
CA ASP A 230 36.70 -0.14 -4.12
C ASP A 230 35.71 -0.64 -3.04
N THR A 231 34.74 0.21 -2.68
CA THR A 231 33.69 -0.17 -1.72
C THR A 231 32.49 -0.76 -2.46
N VAL A 232 31.89 -1.81 -1.90
CA VAL A 232 30.71 -2.45 -2.49
C VAL A 232 29.59 -2.46 -1.47
N SER A 233 28.48 -1.81 -1.81
CA SER A 233 27.30 -1.71 -0.96
C SER A 233 26.06 -2.24 -1.67
N SER A 234 25.13 -2.79 -0.89
CA SER A 234 23.85 -3.31 -1.38
C SER A 234 22.69 -2.59 -0.71
N GLN A 235 21.72 -2.17 -1.50
CA GLN A 235 20.50 -1.50 -1.04
C GLN A 235 19.28 -2.32 -1.42
N ILE A 236 18.40 -2.56 -0.46
CA ILE A 236 17.13 -3.27 -0.67
C ILE A 236 16.01 -2.25 -0.65
N THR A 237 15.20 -2.23 -1.71
CA THR A 237 14.10 -1.28 -1.84
C THR A 237 12.84 -1.97 -2.36
N PHE A 238 11.69 -1.34 -2.17
CA PHE A 238 10.45 -1.78 -2.79
C PHE A 238 10.27 -1.12 -4.16
N LYS A 239 9.75 -1.87 -5.15
CA LYS A 239 9.59 -1.40 -6.55
C LYS A 239 8.95 -0.01 -6.69
N TRP A 240 8.01 0.36 -5.82
CA TRP A 240 7.29 1.63 -5.91
C TRP A 240 8.06 2.84 -5.36
N PHE A 241 9.08 2.65 -4.52
CA PHE A 241 9.75 3.77 -3.84
C PHE A 241 10.52 4.67 -4.84
N ARG A 242 11.01 4.09 -5.96
CA ARG A 242 11.81 4.82 -6.94
C ARG A 242 11.00 5.75 -7.85
N ARG A 243 9.73 5.43 -8.16
CA ARG A 243 8.89 6.26 -9.05
C ARG A 243 8.70 7.69 -8.52
N LYS A 244 8.72 7.89 -7.19
CA LYS A 244 8.64 9.22 -6.58
C LYS A 244 9.91 10.06 -6.76
N ASN A 245 11.08 9.44 -6.85
CA ASN A 245 12.37 10.15 -6.99
C ASN A 245 12.72 10.43 -8.46
N GLU A 246 12.26 9.58 -9.38
CA GLU A 246 12.48 9.77 -10.82
C GLU A 246 11.60 10.90 -11.39
N LYS A 247 10.38 11.09 -10.85
CA LYS A 247 9.50 12.21 -11.19
C LYS A 247 9.94 13.57 -10.62
N LYS A 248 10.92 13.61 -9.70
CA LYS A 248 11.51 14.86 -9.18
C LYS A 248 12.76 15.32 -9.94
N ARG A 249 13.23 14.53 -10.92
CA ARG A 249 14.42 14.80 -11.73
C ARG A 249 14.10 15.13 -13.20
N LYS A 250 12.86 15.53 -13.49
CA LYS A 250 12.46 16.12 -14.77
C LYS A 250 11.86 17.49 -14.54
#